data_AF-A0A1Q5CXH2-F1
#
_entry.id   AF-A0A1Q5CXH2-F1
#
_cell.length_a   1.000
_cell.length_b   1.000
_cell.length_c   1.000
_cell.angle_alpha   90.00
_cell.angle_beta   90.00
_cell.angle_gamma   90.00
#
_symmetry.space_group_name_H-M   'P 1'
#
loop_
_entity.id
_entity.type
_entity.pdbx_description
1 polymer ?
#
loop_
_entity_poly.entity_id
_entity_poly.type
_entity_poly.pdbx_seq_one_letter_code
_entity_poly.pdbx_strand_id
1 'polypeptide(L)'
;MSAGTGGRDGLFVDGTGRGRTDKVTTGRGAVNGGGAMMFSDLDSAPSGFPSSPSDPPAPPSGTPIPAPRPAPLTQTRTAAQRGGSSRRAKQRAATIAQRIVPDDLQPDALRIELVELGDAFRAYQRRPEPDLALLAELHDRKARAFAVWATVTDDATLREEAERAETAARTTREMNANRLGVPVDGDGPGVERLLTRGQGAHARRVLEHIRTQAPLPGAQERLAVLMLTLRAARAGTGNVTGQDLSGWLASDAEQVLQELADAGWLVLPEDVTADDALMSRPEEPTQITVPTLIPTQPRPFFFGKVTRARLSGWAQKVVGDRKLRKKKAGPATRLLAVYTAAHSRPEGHLGGCGEEGDGLALDVVASFCGLRPEDVAEHVGLLVAAGWLAEEADTAGDRLRGRLTERVLPLSGLL
;
A
#
# COMPACT_ATOMS: atom_id res chain seq x y z
N MET A 1 40.18 -27.64 -7.76
CA MET A 1 39.32 -27.94 -8.92
C MET A 1 37.90 -28.19 -8.41
N SER A 2 36.99 -27.26 -8.65
CA SER A 2 35.53 -27.44 -8.54
C SER A 2 34.87 -26.29 -9.32
N ALA A 3 34.30 -26.64 -10.48
CA ALA A 3 33.29 -25.88 -11.21
C ALA A 3 31.97 -26.64 -10.97
N GLY A 4 30.77 -26.08 -10.94
CA GLY A 4 30.25 -24.76 -11.26
C GLY A 4 28.77 -24.98 -11.60
N THR A 5 27.85 -24.21 -11.02
CA THR A 5 26.45 -24.13 -11.49
C THR A 5 25.90 -22.74 -11.16
N GLY A 6 25.63 -21.96 -12.21
CA GLY A 6 24.84 -20.71 -12.16
C GLY A 6 23.41 -20.97 -11.69
N GLY A 7 22.62 -19.99 -11.27
CA GLY A 7 22.52 -18.62 -11.76
C GLY A 7 21.17 -18.50 -12.49
N ARG A 8 20.18 -17.87 -11.86
CA ARG A 8 19.01 -17.26 -12.51
C ARG A 8 18.30 -16.29 -11.58
N ASP A 9 18.57 -15.02 -11.83
CA ASP A 9 17.91 -13.84 -11.30
C ASP A 9 16.48 -13.72 -11.86
N GLY A 10 15.52 -13.50 -10.97
CA GLY A 10 14.16 -13.07 -11.30
C GLY A 10 14.07 -11.55 -11.29
N LEU A 11 14.22 -10.94 -12.48
CA LEU A 11 13.98 -9.52 -12.74
C LEU A 11 12.49 -9.16 -12.55
N PHE A 12 12.22 -8.29 -11.58
CA PHE A 12 10.96 -7.58 -11.42
C PHE A 12 10.92 -6.41 -12.43
N VAL A 13 9.92 -6.41 -13.32
CA VAL A 13 9.68 -5.33 -14.28
C VAL A 13 8.62 -4.40 -13.69
N ASP A 14 9.03 -3.18 -13.34
CA ASP A 14 8.13 -2.08 -12.96
C ASP A 14 7.70 -1.33 -14.24
N GLY A 15 6.39 -1.31 -14.50
CA GLY A 15 5.80 -0.78 -15.72
C GLY A 15 5.13 0.57 -15.49
N THR A 16 5.90 1.65 -15.52
CA THR A 16 5.36 3.02 -15.68
C THR A 16 5.70 3.55 -17.07
N GLY A 17 4.70 3.86 -17.89
CA GLY A 17 4.94 4.59 -19.13
C GLY A 17 3.74 4.69 -20.07
N ARG A 18 2.96 5.76 -19.93
CA ARG A 18 2.15 6.44 -20.98
C ARG A 18 1.65 7.74 -20.33
N GLY A 19 2.16 8.92 -20.69
CA GLY A 19 2.13 9.51 -22.02
C GLY A 19 1.00 10.54 -22.03
N ARG A 20 1.27 11.75 -21.50
CA ARG A 20 0.31 12.86 -21.43
C ARG A 20 0.81 14.00 -22.31
N THR A 21 -0.04 14.40 -23.24
CA THR A 21 0.19 15.44 -24.25
C THR A 21 0.04 16.84 -23.67
N ASP A 22 0.93 17.73 -24.09
CA ASP A 22 0.92 19.16 -23.77
C ASP A 22 -0.29 19.85 -24.40
N LYS A 23 -0.97 20.68 -23.61
CA LYS A 23 -1.84 21.74 -24.12
C LYS A 23 -1.66 22.99 -23.28
N VAL A 24 -0.93 23.94 -23.86
CA VAL A 24 -0.75 25.30 -23.36
C VAL A 24 -2.09 26.04 -23.42
N THR A 25 -2.52 26.64 -22.32
CA THR A 25 -3.50 27.73 -22.33
C THR A 25 -3.12 28.72 -21.25
N THR A 26 -2.81 29.94 -21.68
CA THR A 26 -2.49 31.11 -20.87
C THR A 26 -3.76 31.68 -20.22
N GLY A 27 -3.70 31.96 -18.93
CA GLY A 27 -4.78 32.62 -18.19
C GLY A 27 -4.29 33.16 -16.85
N ARG A 28 -4.19 34.49 -16.77
CA ARG A 28 -3.87 35.32 -15.60
C ARG A 28 -4.81 35.05 -14.40
N GLY A 29 -4.25 35.09 -13.18
CA GLY A 29 -4.90 35.77 -12.05
C GLY A 29 -4.94 35.06 -10.70
N ALA A 30 -4.43 35.77 -9.69
CA ALA A 30 -4.69 35.67 -8.25
C ALA A 30 -3.91 34.64 -7.39
N VAL A 31 -2.92 35.20 -6.71
CA VAL A 31 -2.25 34.79 -5.47
C VAL A 31 -3.16 34.21 -4.38
N ASN A 32 -2.74 33.10 -3.77
CA ASN A 32 -2.63 32.97 -2.32
C ASN A 32 -1.81 31.72 -1.94
N GLY A 33 -0.87 31.93 -1.02
CA GLY A 33 0.24 31.03 -0.71
C GLY A 33 -0.15 29.72 -0.02
N GLY A 34 0.56 28.67 -0.41
CA GLY A 34 0.68 27.39 0.29
C GLY A 34 2.02 26.79 -0.07
N GLY A 35 2.92 26.67 0.91
CA GLY A 35 4.28 26.20 0.73
C GLY A 35 4.34 24.79 0.14
N ALA A 36 4.97 24.68 -1.03
CA ALA A 36 5.36 23.42 -1.63
C ALA A 36 6.70 22.99 -1.03
N MET A 37 6.73 21.83 -0.36
CA MET A 37 7.99 21.16 -0.06
C MET A 37 8.53 20.57 -1.35
N MET A 38 9.69 21.08 -1.79
CA MET A 38 10.48 20.55 -2.89
C MET A 38 11.35 19.41 -2.33
N PHE A 39 11.30 18.25 -2.99
CA PHE A 39 12.29 17.19 -2.80
C PHE A 39 13.43 17.47 -3.79
N SER A 40 14.63 17.72 -3.28
CA SER A 40 15.85 17.78 -4.08
C SER A 40 16.67 16.52 -3.83
N ASP A 41 16.79 15.70 -4.87
CA ASP A 41 17.83 14.68 -5.03
C ASP A 41 19.11 15.38 -5.50
N LEU A 42 20.20 15.27 -4.75
CA LEU A 42 21.56 15.45 -5.26
C LEU A 42 22.53 14.55 -4.46
N ASP A 43 22.87 13.40 -5.04
CA ASP A 43 24.11 12.69 -4.76
C ASP A 43 25.26 13.43 -5.45
N SER A 44 26.32 13.78 -4.72
CA SER A 44 27.67 13.93 -5.29
C SER A 44 28.73 13.94 -4.18
N ALA A 45 29.62 12.96 -4.25
CA ALA A 45 30.96 13.02 -3.65
C ALA A 45 32.03 12.90 -4.76
N PRO A 46 33.27 13.41 -4.56
CA PRO A 46 34.14 13.86 -5.65
C PRO A 46 35.40 12.99 -5.88
N SER A 47 36.17 13.36 -6.92
CA SER A 47 37.58 13.02 -7.33
C SER A 47 37.69 12.23 -8.65
N GLY A 48 38.57 12.49 -9.63
CA GLY A 48 39.56 13.55 -9.94
C GLY A 48 40.40 13.15 -11.19
N PHE A 49 40.37 13.97 -12.26
CA PHE A 49 41.33 14.20 -13.39
C PHE A 49 41.90 13.06 -14.28
N PRO A 50 42.54 13.35 -15.46
CA PRO A 50 42.22 14.32 -16.54
C PRO A 50 42.30 13.71 -17.98
N SER A 51 41.83 14.42 -19.02
CA SER A 51 42.49 14.63 -20.35
C SER A 51 41.51 15.11 -21.45
N SER A 52 41.86 16.20 -22.16
CA SER A 52 41.30 16.61 -23.47
C SER A 52 42.09 15.94 -24.63
N PRO A 53 41.91 16.22 -25.95
CA PRO A 53 40.87 16.98 -26.70
C PRO A 53 40.37 16.29 -28.01
N SER A 54 39.44 16.96 -28.73
CA SER A 54 39.30 17.05 -30.23
C SER A 54 38.02 16.49 -30.90
N ASP A 55 37.31 17.41 -31.58
CA ASP A 55 36.30 17.32 -32.67
C ASP A 55 36.83 16.63 -33.97
N PRO A 56 36.07 16.48 -35.10
CA PRO A 56 34.62 16.36 -35.45
C PRO A 56 34.41 15.20 -36.51
N PRO A 57 33.55 15.18 -37.59
CA PRO A 57 32.26 15.83 -37.96
C PRO A 57 31.16 14.86 -38.53
N ALA A 58 29.97 15.40 -38.87
CA ALA A 58 28.88 14.80 -39.68
C ALA A 58 29.23 14.71 -41.20
N PRO A 59 28.50 13.94 -42.08
CA PRO A 59 27.33 14.47 -42.85
C PRO A 59 26.33 13.35 -43.39
N PRO A 60 25.60 13.44 -44.54
CA PRO A 60 24.23 13.94 -44.66
C PRO A 60 23.23 13.06 -45.48
N SER A 61 22.01 13.57 -45.67
CA SER A 61 20.83 13.07 -46.39
C SER A 61 20.94 13.03 -47.94
N GLY A 62 20.17 12.15 -48.60
CA GLY A 62 19.87 12.20 -50.04
C GLY A 62 18.85 11.14 -50.56
N THR A 63 17.90 11.57 -51.39
CA THR A 63 16.85 10.83 -52.18
C THR A 63 17.08 11.09 -53.70
N PRO A 64 16.35 10.59 -54.75
CA PRO A 64 15.39 9.44 -54.95
C PRO A 64 15.49 8.69 -56.36
N ILE A 65 14.49 7.80 -56.67
CA ILE A 65 13.87 7.33 -57.97
C ILE A 65 14.46 6.07 -58.76
N PRO A 66 13.78 5.41 -59.77
CA PRO A 66 12.63 4.45 -59.79
C PRO A 66 12.85 3.01 -60.42
N ALA A 67 11.81 2.15 -60.21
CA ALA A 67 11.21 0.97 -60.92
C ALA A 67 11.82 0.30 -62.18
N PRO A 68 11.48 -1.00 -62.42
CA PRO A 68 10.47 -1.31 -63.47
C PRO A 68 9.49 -2.48 -63.18
N ARG A 69 8.34 -2.45 -63.90
CA ARG A 69 7.34 -3.53 -64.10
C ARG A 69 7.84 -4.60 -65.08
N PRO A 70 7.20 -5.79 -65.16
CA PRO A 70 6.21 -6.01 -66.23
C PRO A 70 4.90 -6.68 -65.76
N ALA A 71 3.92 -6.67 -66.67
CA ALA A 71 2.50 -6.97 -66.46
C ALA A 71 2.08 -8.34 -67.06
N PRO A 72 0.80 -8.60 -67.44
CA PRO A 72 -0.05 -9.65 -66.88
C PRO A 72 -0.38 -10.79 -67.87
N LEU A 73 -0.90 -11.93 -67.38
CA LEU A 73 -1.65 -12.86 -68.22
C LEU A 73 -2.95 -13.32 -67.57
N THR A 74 -4.00 -13.17 -68.37
CA THR A 74 -5.40 -13.50 -68.16
C THR A 74 -5.71 -14.95 -68.56
N GLN A 75 -6.82 -15.43 -67.99
CA GLN A 75 -7.89 -16.22 -68.64
C GLN A 75 -8.09 -17.73 -68.31
N THR A 76 -9.25 -17.93 -67.67
CA THR A 76 -10.36 -18.89 -67.96
C THR A 76 -10.37 -20.34 -67.48
N ARG A 77 -11.30 -20.54 -66.52
CA ARG A 77 -12.42 -21.50 -66.46
C ARG A 77 -12.13 -22.98 -66.74
N THR A 78 -12.45 -23.81 -65.75
CA THR A 78 -13.45 -24.87 -65.91
C THR A 78 -14.07 -25.22 -64.57
N ALA A 79 -15.41 -25.25 -64.55
CA ALA A 79 -16.20 -25.69 -63.42
C ALA A 79 -16.34 -27.22 -63.46
N ALA A 80 -16.15 -27.88 -62.32
CA ALA A 80 -16.73 -29.17 -62.04
C ALA A 80 -17.21 -29.17 -60.58
N GLN A 81 -18.53 -29.11 -60.42
CA GLN A 81 -19.23 -29.47 -59.19
C GLN A 81 -19.00 -30.95 -58.88
N ARG A 82 -18.74 -31.28 -57.61
CA ARG A 82 -19.53 -32.23 -56.79
C ARG A 82 -18.77 -32.58 -55.50
N GLY A 83 -19.52 -32.68 -54.41
CA GLY A 83 -19.11 -33.36 -53.20
C GLY A 83 -19.12 -32.45 -51.98
N GLY A 84 -20.27 -32.39 -51.30
CA GLY A 84 -20.36 -31.76 -50.00
C GLY A 84 -19.48 -32.48 -48.98
N SER A 85 -18.70 -31.71 -48.23
CA SER A 85 -18.32 -32.06 -46.88
C SER A 85 -18.65 -30.87 -45.99
N SER A 86 -19.78 -31.02 -45.31
CA SER A 86 -20.26 -30.17 -44.25
C SER A 86 -19.19 -29.87 -43.21
N ARG A 87 -19.12 -28.59 -42.80
CA ARG A 87 -18.84 -28.16 -41.42
C ARG A 87 -17.77 -28.96 -40.67
N ARG A 88 -16.52 -28.90 -41.13
CA ARG A 88 -15.38 -29.00 -40.20
C ARG A 88 -14.88 -27.58 -39.94
N ALA A 89 -15.70 -26.82 -39.22
CA ALA A 89 -15.20 -25.67 -38.48
C ALA A 89 -14.04 -26.21 -37.65
N LYS A 90 -12.82 -25.71 -37.90
CA LYS A 90 -11.64 -25.99 -37.09
C LYS A 90 -12.06 -25.82 -35.63
N GLN A 91 -12.22 -26.91 -34.90
CA GLN A 91 -12.29 -26.93 -33.45
C GLN A 91 -10.95 -26.36 -32.99
N ARG A 92 -10.89 -25.05 -32.80
CA ARG A 92 -9.79 -24.43 -32.09
C ARG A 92 -9.90 -24.99 -30.69
N ALA A 93 -8.95 -25.83 -30.31
CA ALA A 93 -8.82 -26.35 -28.96
C ALA A 93 -9.11 -25.21 -27.96
N ALA A 94 -10.13 -25.38 -27.13
CA ALA A 94 -10.54 -24.34 -26.22
C ALA A 94 -9.39 -24.11 -25.24
N THR A 95 -8.95 -22.86 -25.11
CA THR A 95 -7.83 -22.51 -24.24
C THR A 95 -8.28 -21.61 -23.11
N ILE A 96 -7.78 -21.91 -21.91
CA ILE A 96 -7.95 -21.07 -20.73
C ILE A 96 -6.58 -20.92 -20.06
N ALA A 97 -6.16 -19.67 -19.83
CA ALA A 97 -4.87 -19.35 -19.22
C ALA A 97 -3.67 -20.08 -19.86
N GLN A 98 -3.66 -20.18 -21.19
CA GLN A 98 -2.62 -20.88 -22.00
C GLN A 98 -2.65 -22.42 -21.95
N ARG A 99 -3.57 -23.04 -21.18
CA ARG A 99 -3.80 -24.48 -21.23
C ARG A 99 -4.83 -24.86 -22.26
N ILE A 100 -4.60 -25.98 -22.94
CA ILE A 100 -5.56 -26.62 -23.84
C ILE A 100 -6.50 -27.46 -22.98
N VAL A 101 -7.80 -27.22 -23.09
CA VAL A 101 -8.84 -28.05 -22.47
C VAL A 101 -8.98 -29.32 -23.32
N PRO A 102 -8.78 -30.52 -22.74
CA PRO A 102 -8.93 -31.77 -23.47
C PRO A 102 -10.37 -31.93 -23.99
N ASP A 103 -10.51 -32.39 -25.23
CA ASP A 103 -11.82 -32.58 -25.87
C ASP A 103 -12.64 -33.72 -25.22
N ASP A 104 -11.97 -34.63 -24.51
CA ASP A 104 -12.52 -35.77 -23.78
C ASP A 104 -12.65 -35.54 -22.26
N LEU A 105 -12.41 -34.31 -21.78
CA LEU A 105 -12.52 -33.99 -20.36
C LEU A 105 -13.94 -34.22 -19.85
N GLN A 106 -14.07 -35.14 -18.87
CA GLN A 106 -15.30 -35.42 -18.15
C GLN A 106 -15.24 -34.84 -16.72
N PRO A 107 -16.36 -34.36 -16.16
CA PRO A 107 -17.68 -34.27 -16.77
C PRO A 107 -17.76 -33.17 -17.86
N ASP A 108 -18.60 -33.36 -18.89
CA ASP A 108 -18.80 -32.35 -19.95
C ASP A 108 -19.14 -30.95 -19.42
N ALA A 109 -19.81 -30.88 -18.27
CA ALA A 109 -20.11 -29.61 -17.59
C ALA A 109 -18.84 -28.82 -17.22
N LEU A 110 -17.76 -29.50 -16.79
CA LEU A 110 -16.47 -28.87 -16.50
C LEU A 110 -15.82 -28.33 -17.78
N ARG A 111 -15.87 -29.10 -18.86
CA ARG A 111 -15.33 -28.70 -20.16
C ARG A 111 -16.03 -27.44 -20.69
N ILE A 112 -17.36 -27.41 -20.61
CA ILE A 112 -18.18 -26.24 -20.98
C ILE A 112 -17.79 -25.03 -20.12
N GLU A 113 -17.74 -25.18 -18.79
CA GLU A 113 -17.38 -24.10 -17.87
C GLU A 113 -15.99 -23.52 -18.18
N LEU A 114 -14.99 -24.34 -18.50
CA LEU A 114 -13.63 -23.87 -18.85
C LEU A 114 -13.61 -23.08 -20.17
N VAL A 115 -14.42 -23.48 -21.17
CA VAL A 115 -14.56 -22.73 -22.43
C VAL A 115 -15.22 -21.37 -22.16
N GLU A 116 -16.34 -21.38 -21.43
CA GLU A 116 -17.08 -20.16 -21.07
C GLU A 116 -16.22 -19.19 -20.25
N LEU A 117 -15.43 -19.70 -19.29
CA LEU A 117 -14.47 -18.91 -18.52
C LEU A 117 -13.43 -18.25 -19.43
N GLY A 118 -12.87 -19.00 -20.39
CA GLY A 118 -11.91 -18.47 -21.35
C GLY A 118 -12.51 -17.36 -22.20
N ASP A 119 -13.76 -17.47 -22.61
CA ASP A 119 -14.49 -16.43 -23.34
C ASP A 119 -14.85 -15.24 -22.46
N ALA A 120 -15.25 -15.47 -21.21
CA ALA A 120 -15.58 -14.43 -20.23
C ALA A 120 -14.36 -13.58 -19.85
N PHE A 121 -13.18 -14.17 -19.65
CA PHE A 121 -11.93 -13.43 -19.45
C PHE A 121 -11.55 -12.59 -20.70
N ARG A 122 -11.73 -13.15 -21.91
CA ARG A 122 -11.51 -12.41 -23.16
C ARG A 122 -12.53 -11.30 -23.39
N ALA A 123 -13.77 -11.47 -22.95
CA ALA A 123 -14.78 -10.43 -22.96
C ALA A 123 -14.42 -9.32 -21.95
N TYR A 124 -14.01 -9.69 -20.74
CA TYR A 124 -13.53 -8.76 -19.72
C TYR A 124 -12.36 -7.90 -20.21
N GLN A 125 -11.34 -8.51 -20.81
CA GLN A 125 -10.16 -7.79 -21.35
C GLN A 125 -10.50 -6.78 -22.46
N ARG A 126 -11.65 -6.94 -23.14
CA ARG A 126 -12.13 -6.02 -24.19
C ARG A 126 -12.97 -4.87 -23.64
N ARG A 127 -13.33 -4.87 -22.35
CA ARG A 127 -14.12 -3.79 -21.75
C ARG A 127 -13.27 -2.51 -21.66
N PRO A 128 -13.86 -1.34 -21.95
CA PRO A 128 -13.16 -0.06 -21.87
C PRO A 128 -12.86 0.36 -20.42
N GLU A 129 -13.69 -0.10 -19.47
CA GLU A 129 -13.55 0.22 -18.04
C GLU A 129 -13.31 -1.05 -17.22
N PRO A 130 -12.30 -1.05 -16.32
CA PRO A 130 -12.01 -2.18 -15.46
C PRO A 130 -13.05 -2.29 -14.33
N ASP A 131 -13.70 -3.44 -14.26
CA ASP A 131 -14.71 -3.81 -13.28
C ASP A 131 -14.15 -4.89 -12.34
N LEU A 132 -13.62 -4.44 -11.20
CA LEU A 132 -12.91 -5.31 -10.28
C LEU A 132 -13.84 -6.32 -9.58
N ALA A 133 -15.12 -6.01 -9.43
CA ALA A 133 -16.10 -6.97 -8.89
C ALA A 133 -16.27 -8.15 -9.85
N LEU A 134 -16.53 -7.88 -11.13
CA LEU A 134 -16.64 -8.92 -12.15
C LEU A 134 -15.32 -9.71 -12.30
N LEU A 135 -14.16 -9.05 -12.24
CA LEU A 135 -12.88 -9.73 -12.34
C LEU A 135 -12.64 -10.70 -11.18
N ALA A 136 -13.05 -10.33 -9.95
CA ALA A 136 -12.97 -11.21 -8.80
C ALA A 136 -13.84 -12.47 -8.98
N GLU A 137 -15.07 -12.31 -9.46
CA GLU A 137 -15.98 -13.43 -9.76
C GLU A 137 -15.40 -14.38 -10.82
N LEU A 138 -14.75 -13.85 -11.87
CA LEU A 138 -14.08 -14.66 -12.88
C LEU A 138 -12.91 -15.45 -12.30
N HIS A 139 -12.12 -14.86 -11.41
CA HIS A 139 -11.05 -15.57 -10.72
C HIS A 139 -11.57 -16.68 -9.79
N ASP A 140 -12.69 -16.43 -9.12
CA ASP A 140 -13.38 -17.42 -8.29
C ASP A 140 -13.89 -18.63 -9.08
N ARG A 141 -14.56 -18.35 -10.21
CA ARG A 141 -15.00 -19.40 -11.14
C ARG A 141 -13.81 -20.20 -11.64
N LYS A 142 -12.72 -19.53 -11.98
CA LYS A 142 -11.46 -20.16 -12.41
C LYS A 142 -10.90 -21.08 -11.33
N ALA A 143 -10.84 -20.61 -10.08
CA ALA A 143 -10.33 -21.39 -8.96
C ALA A 143 -11.14 -22.69 -8.77
N ARG A 144 -12.48 -22.58 -8.76
CA ARG A 144 -13.37 -23.74 -8.66
C ARG A 144 -13.21 -24.71 -9.83
N ALA A 145 -13.23 -24.21 -11.07
CA ALA A 145 -13.08 -25.07 -12.25
C ALA A 145 -11.73 -25.78 -12.28
N PHE A 146 -10.64 -25.10 -11.89
CA PHE A 146 -9.30 -25.69 -11.85
C PHE A 146 -9.14 -26.71 -10.71
N ALA A 147 -9.77 -26.47 -9.55
CA ALA A 147 -9.78 -27.43 -8.46
C ALA A 147 -10.52 -28.72 -8.87
N VAL A 148 -11.69 -28.61 -9.50
CA VAL A 148 -12.45 -29.77 -10.00
C VAL A 148 -11.65 -30.50 -11.09
N TRP A 149 -11.03 -29.76 -12.02
CA TRP A 149 -10.18 -30.35 -13.06
C TRP A 149 -9.00 -31.10 -12.44
N ALA A 150 -8.31 -30.50 -11.46
CA ALA A 150 -7.21 -31.13 -10.74
C ALA A 150 -7.63 -32.43 -10.03
N THR A 151 -8.84 -32.49 -9.48
CA THR A 151 -9.38 -33.71 -8.86
C THR A 151 -9.62 -34.82 -9.89
N VAL A 152 -10.12 -34.47 -11.08
CA VAL A 152 -10.40 -35.44 -12.14
C VAL A 152 -9.12 -36.01 -12.75
N THR A 153 -8.09 -35.17 -12.97
CA THR A 153 -6.86 -35.58 -13.65
C THR A 153 -5.70 -35.89 -12.70
N ASP A 154 -5.91 -35.72 -11.40
CA ASP A 154 -4.88 -35.81 -10.34
C ASP A 154 -3.64 -34.92 -10.58
N ASP A 155 -3.83 -33.75 -11.22
CA ASP A 155 -2.74 -32.85 -11.59
C ASP A 155 -2.46 -31.81 -10.49
N ALA A 156 -1.29 -31.92 -9.85
CA ALA A 156 -0.86 -30.98 -8.81
C ALA A 156 -0.68 -29.54 -9.29
N THR A 157 -0.30 -29.35 -10.55
CA THR A 157 -0.08 -28.01 -11.11
C THR A 157 -1.41 -27.26 -11.28
N LEU A 158 -2.52 -27.97 -11.53
CA LEU A 158 -3.86 -27.40 -11.57
C LEU A 158 -4.35 -27.00 -10.16
N ARG A 159 -3.93 -27.69 -9.09
CA ARG A 159 -4.23 -27.29 -7.71
C ARG A 159 -3.54 -25.98 -7.35
N GLU A 160 -2.25 -25.86 -7.65
CA GLU A 160 -1.52 -24.61 -7.44
C GLU A 160 -2.10 -23.45 -8.27
N GLU A 161 -2.55 -23.72 -9.50
CA GLU A 161 -3.25 -22.73 -10.32
C GLU A 161 -4.61 -22.33 -9.75
N ALA A 162 -5.34 -23.26 -9.12
CA ALA A 162 -6.58 -22.98 -8.42
C ALA A 162 -6.33 -22.07 -7.20
N GLU A 163 -5.33 -22.37 -6.37
CA GLU A 163 -4.92 -21.55 -5.22
C GLU A 163 -4.47 -20.15 -5.66
N ARG A 164 -3.70 -20.04 -6.75
CA ARG A 164 -3.32 -18.76 -7.34
C ARG A 164 -4.54 -17.96 -7.81
N ALA A 165 -5.51 -18.63 -8.43
CA ALA A 165 -6.75 -17.99 -8.88
C ALA A 165 -7.60 -17.52 -7.70
N GLU A 166 -7.68 -18.30 -6.61
CA GLU A 166 -8.37 -17.90 -5.39
C GLU A 166 -7.70 -16.67 -4.75
N THR A 167 -6.37 -16.69 -4.65
CA THR A 167 -5.58 -15.56 -4.16
C THR A 167 -5.80 -14.30 -5.01
N ALA A 168 -5.88 -14.45 -6.34
CA ALA A 168 -6.19 -13.36 -7.27
C ALA A 168 -7.61 -12.82 -7.08
N ALA A 169 -8.60 -13.70 -6.84
CA ALA A 169 -9.97 -13.29 -6.55
C ALA A 169 -10.03 -12.46 -5.27
N ARG A 170 -9.40 -12.95 -4.19
CA ARG A 170 -9.31 -12.26 -2.89
C ARG A 170 -8.64 -10.89 -3.02
N THR A 171 -7.50 -10.84 -3.68
CA THR A 171 -6.76 -9.58 -3.92
C THR A 171 -7.59 -8.59 -4.75
N THR A 172 -8.31 -9.07 -5.76
CA THR A 172 -9.14 -8.21 -6.62
C THR A 172 -10.33 -7.64 -5.85
N ARG A 173 -10.98 -8.44 -4.97
CA ARG A 173 -12.02 -7.94 -4.04
C ARG A 173 -11.47 -6.89 -3.09
N GLU A 174 -10.31 -7.13 -2.50
CA GLU A 174 -9.64 -6.15 -1.63
C GLU A 174 -9.34 -4.85 -2.38
N MET A 175 -8.84 -4.94 -3.63
CA MET A 175 -8.63 -3.76 -4.47
C MET A 175 -9.94 -3.03 -4.78
N ASN A 176 -11.01 -3.76 -5.07
CA ASN A 176 -12.34 -3.18 -5.31
C ASN A 176 -12.89 -2.48 -4.06
N ALA A 177 -12.82 -3.13 -2.90
CA ALA A 177 -13.26 -2.58 -1.62
C ALA A 177 -12.45 -1.32 -1.24
N ASN A 178 -11.12 -1.36 -1.42
CA ASN A 178 -10.26 -0.20 -1.21
C ASN A 178 -10.59 0.96 -2.18
N ARG A 179 -10.92 0.67 -3.44
CA ARG A 179 -11.28 1.68 -4.45
C ARG A 179 -12.64 2.32 -4.16
N LEU A 180 -13.61 1.52 -3.73
CA LEU A 180 -14.98 1.98 -3.51
C LEU A 180 -15.17 2.55 -2.10
N GLY A 181 -14.26 2.31 -1.15
CA GLY A 181 -14.46 2.67 0.26
C GLY A 181 -15.62 1.91 0.90
N VAL A 182 -16.10 0.84 0.25
CA VAL A 182 -17.26 0.03 0.60
C VAL A 182 -16.80 -1.13 1.51
N PRO A 183 -17.46 -1.37 2.65
CA PRO A 183 -17.26 -2.56 3.47
C PRO A 183 -17.31 -3.82 2.60
N VAL A 184 -16.53 -4.85 2.91
CA VAL A 184 -16.57 -6.12 2.16
C VAL A 184 -17.97 -6.77 2.18
N ASP A 185 -18.88 -6.33 3.07
CA ASP A 185 -20.24 -6.87 3.25
C ASP A 185 -21.37 -5.82 3.43
N GLY A 186 -21.29 -4.59 2.90
CA GLY A 186 -22.39 -3.63 3.14
C GLY A 186 -22.48 -2.38 2.26
N ASP A 187 -23.71 -2.08 1.84
CA ASP A 187 -24.14 -0.91 1.07
C ASP A 187 -24.07 0.38 1.92
N GLY A 188 -22.89 0.99 1.97
CA GLY A 188 -22.64 2.26 2.66
C GLY A 188 -21.87 3.25 1.77
N PRO A 189 -22.05 4.57 1.96
CA PRO A 189 -21.38 5.58 1.14
C PRO A 189 -19.85 5.46 1.27
N GLY A 190 -19.19 5.33 0.11
CA GLY A 190 -17.75 5.13 0.02
C GLY A 190 -16.96 6.30 0.59
N VAL A 191 -16.33 6.11 1.75
CA VAL A 191 -15.39 7.08 2.33
C VAL A 191 -14.00 6.81 1.74
N GLU A 192 -13.40 7.79 1.06
CA GLU A 192 -12.00 7.71 0.62
C GLU A 192 -11.08 7.74 1.85
N ARG A 193 -10.33 6.66 2.07
CA ARG A 193 -9.45 6.51 3.25
C ARG A 193 -7.99 6.67 2.88
N LEU A 194 -7.23 7.19 3.84
CA LEU A 194 -5.79 7.39 3.67
C LEU A 194 -4.98 6.10 3.64
N LEU A 195 -5.46 5.08 4.37
CA LEU A 195 -4.85 3.76 4.41
C LEU A 195 -5.78 2.74 3.74
N THR A 196 -5.19 1.83 2.99
CA THR A 196 -5.87 0.59 2.57
C THR A 196 -5.97 -0.38 3.75
N ARG A 197 -6.84 -1.40 3.66
CA ARG A 197 -6.97 -2.42 4.71
C ARG A 197 -5.65 -3.10 5.07
N GLY A 198 -4.85 -3.45 4.06
CA GLY A 198 -3.51 -4.04 4.26
C GLY A 198 -2.53 -3.07 4.94
N GLN A 199 -2.60 -1.77 4.62
CA GLN A 199 -1.83 -0.75 5.34
C GLN A 199 -2.32 -0.59 6.78
N GLY A 200 -3.63 -0.66 7.03
CA GLY A 200 -4.20 -0.71 8.38
C GLY A 200 -3.66 -1.86 9.23
N ALA A 201 -3.56 -3.06 8.65
CA ALA A 201 -2.97 -4.21 9.32
C ALA A 201 -1.50 -3.96 9.70
N HIS A 202 -0.71 -3.33 8.81
CA HIS A 202 0.66 -2.92 9.14
C HIS A 202 0.70 -1.85 10.24
N ALA A 203 -0.21 -0.87 10.21
CA ALA A 203 -0.32 0.14 11.26
C ALA A 203 -0.53 -0.52 12.62
N ARG A 204 -1.51 -1.43 12.74
CA ARG A 204 -1.79 -2.17 13.97
C ARG A 204 -0.60 -2.98 14.48
N ARG A 205 0.17 -3.63 13.59
CA ARG A 205 1.42 -4.31 13.96
C ARG A 205 2.47 -3.36 14.54
N VAL A 206 2.60 -2.15 13.98
CA VAL A 206 3.48 -1.11 14.53
C VAL A 206 3.00 -0.65 15.91
N LEU A 207 1.69 -0.40 16.08
CA LEU A 207 1.13 0.00 17.37
C LEU A 207 1.36 -1.07 18.44
N GLU A 208 1.18 -2.34 18.10
CA GLU A 208 1.42 -3.46 19.00
C GLU A 208 2.90 -3.61 19.37
N HIS A 209 3.81 -3.43 18.40
CA HIS A 209 5.24 -3.38 18.66
C HIS A 209 5.59 -2.27 19.66
N ILE A 210 5.05 -1.07 19.49
CA ILE A 210 5.31 0.06 20.40
C ILE A 210 4.74 -0.20 21.79
N ARG A 211 3.52 -0.76 21.87
CA ARG A 211 2.89 -1.11 23.15
C ARG A 211 3.82 -2.01 23.98
N THR A 212 4.41 -3.01 23.33
CA THR A 212 5.20 -4.07 23.96
C THR A 212 6.69 -3.77 24.08
N GLN A 213 7.25 -2.86 23.28
CA GLN A 213 8.70 -2.64 23.16
C GLN A 213 9.14 -1.19 23.42
N ALA A 214 8.22 -0.27 23.75
CA ALA A 214 8.62 1.09 24.12
C ALA A 214 9.53 1.05 25.37
N PRO A 215 10.69 1.73 25.36
CA PRO A 215 11.67 1.70 26.45
C PRO A 215 11.20 2.44 27.70
N LEU A 216 10.28 3.40 27.53
CA LEU A 216 9.80 4.29 28.59
C LEU A 216 8.26 4.25 28.63
N PRO A 217 7.66 4.27 29.83
CA PRO A 217 6.22 4.03 29.98
C PRO A 217 5.35 5.25 29.68
N GLY A 218 5.91 6.47 29.73
CA GLY A 218 5.16 7.71 29.64
C GLY A 218 4.62 8.01 28.24
N ALA A 219 3.54 8.80 28.19
CA ALA A 219 2.81 9.06 26.96
C ALA A 219 3.60 9.89 25.94
N GLN A 220 4.48 10.79 26.42
CA GLN A 220 5.28 11.64 25.52
C GLN A 220 6.37 10.83 24.84
N GLU A 221 7.04 9.97 25.60
CA GLU A 221 8.08 9.06 25.15
C GLU A 221 7.47 8.03 24.18
N ARG A 222 6.29 7.48 24.50
CA ARG A 222 5.56 6.57 23.59
C ARG A 222 5.16 7.24 22.27
N LEU A 223 4.77 8.52 22.31
CA LEU A 223 4.49 9.29 21.09
C LEU A 223 5.76 9.51 20.26
N ALA A 224 6.88 9.87 20.89
CA ALA A 224 8.17 9.96 20.22
C ALA A 224 8.56 8.62 19.59
N VAL A 225 8.50 7.54 20.36
CA VAL A 225 8.80 6.18 19.94
C VAL A 225 7.94 5.78 18.73
N LEU A 226 6.64 6.07 18.72
CA LEU A 226 5.76 5.82 17.58
C LEU A 226 6.26 6.53 16.32
N MET A 227 6.50 7.84 16.42
CA MET A 227 6.86 8.65 15.26
C MET A 227 8.25 8.28 14.72
N LEU A 228 9.23 8.11 15.61
CA LEU A 228 10.60 7.70 15.26
C LEU A 228 10.62 6.26 14.70
N THR A 229 9.84 5.35 15.27
CA THR A 229 9.67 3.98 14.72
C THR A 229 9.17 4.05 13.29
N LEU A 230 8.14 4.85 12.99
CA LEU A 230 7.62 4.99 11.63
C LEU A 230 8.64 5.62 10.67
N ARG A 231 9.49 6.55 11.14
CA ARG A 231 10.60 7.11 10.34
C ARG A 231 11.65 6.05 10.01
N ALA A 232 12.02 5.23 11.00
CA ALA A 232 13.11 4.25 10.93
C ALA A 232 12.70 2.82 10.50
N ALA A 233 11.40 2.52 10.40
CA ALA A 233 10.85 1.16 10.26
C ALA A 233 11.42 0.29 9.13
N ARG A 234 12.00 0.89 8.08
CA ARG A 234 12.54 0.15 6.93
C ARG A 234 13.98 -0.32 7.15
N ALA A 235 14.80 0.49 7.80
CA ALA A 235 16.26 0.34 7.78
C ALA A 235 16.91 0.47 9.16
N GLY A 236 16.13 0.71 10.21
CA GLY A 236 16.64 1.12 11.51
C GLY A 236 17.11 2.57 11.55
N THR A 237 17.15 3.27 10.43
CA THR A 237 17.53 4.68 10.33
C THR A 237 16.43 5.52 9.70
N GLY A 238 16.33 6.78 10.12
CA GLY A 238 15.36 7.73 9.60
C GLY A 238 15.82 9.17 9.78
N ASN A 239 15.22 10.09 9.05
CA ASN A 239 15.52 11.52 9.17
C ASN A 239 14.39 12.21 9.92
N VAL A 240 14.78 13.14 10.80
CA VAL A 240 13.87 14.03 11.54
C VAL A 240 14.37 15.47 11.44
N THR A 241 13.44 16.39 11.64
CA THR A 241 13.74 17.83 11.72
C THR A 241 13.33 18.35 13.08
N GLY A 242 13.86 19.51 13.47
CA GLY A 242 13.40 20.23 14.65
C GLY A 242 11.90 20.51 14.62
N GLN A 243 11.36 20.80 13.42
CA GLN A 243 9.93 21.02 13.21
C GLN A 243 9.10 19.75 13.44
N ASP A 244 9.59 18.58 13.02
CA ASP A 244 8.94 17.31 13.29
C ASP A 244 8.86 17.07 14.80
N LEU A 245 10.00 17.16 15.48
CA LEU A 245 10.16 16.89 16.91
C LEU A 245 9.29 17.84 17.75
N SER A 246 9.37 19.14 17.49
CA SER A 246 8.55 20.17 18.16
C SER A 246 7.05 20.05 17.85
N GLY A 247 6.71 19.46 16.70
CA GLY A 247 5.31 19.20 16.34
C GLY A 247 4.70 18.03 17.14
N TRP A 248 5.52 17.04 17.48
CA TRP A 248 5.12 15.84 18.20
C TRP A 248 5.18 16.03 19.71
N LEU A 249 6.32 16.52 20.19
CA LEU A 249 6.70 16.66 21.58
C LEU A 249 6.64 18.15 21.89
N ALA A 250 5.91 18.53 22.93
CA ALA A 250 5.64 19.93 23.24
C ALA A 250 6.90 20.63 23.81
N SER A 251 6.85 21.17 25.02
CA SER A 251 7.99 21.89 25.61
C SER A 251 9.18 20.99 25.97
N ASP A 252 8.96 19.69 26.18
CA ASP A 252 9.97 18.80 26.77
C ASP A 252 10.60 17.86 25.72
N ALA A 253 10.67 18.32 24.47
CA ALA A 253 11.18 17.53 23.35
C ALA A 253 12.64 17.11 23.55
N GLU A 254 13.48 17.99 24.10
CA GLU A 254 14.91 17.75 24.33
C GLU A 254 15.09 16.65 25.38
N GLN A 255 14.42 16.78 26.51
CA GLN A 255 14.45 15.81 27.60
C GLN A 255 14.03 14.42 27.11
N VAL A 256 12.93 14.32 26.36
CA VAL A 256 12.46 13.02 25.85
C VAL A 256 13.44 12.39 24.87
N LEU A 257 14.09 13.18 24.01
CA LEU A 257 15.13 12.67 23.12
C LEU A 257 16.34 12.18 23.90
N GLN A 258 16.75 12.92 24.93
CA GLN A 258 17.86 12.54 25.81
C GLN A 258 17.54 11.24 26.56
N GLU A 259 16.36 11.12 27.16
CA GLU A 259 15.95 9.89 27.89
C GLU A 259 15.91 8.66 26.96
N LEU A 260 15.46 8.82 25.72
CA LEU A 260 15.48 7.74 24.72
C LEU A 260 16.91 7.38 24.30
N ALA A 261 17.81 8.35 24.23
CA ALA A 261 19.22 8.13 23.93
C ALA A 261 19.96 7.45 25.10
N ASP A 262 19.72 7.90 26.33
CA ASP A 262 20.28 7.34 27.56
C ASP A 262 19.82 5.90 27.78
N ALA A 263 18.58 5.58 27.38
CA ALA A 263 18.06 4.21 27.37
C ALA A 263 18.68 3.32 26.28
N GLY A 264 19.55 3.87 25.41
CA GLY A 264 20.14 3.18 24.26
C GLY A 264 19.13 2.80 23.18
N TRP A 265 17.91 3.30 23.25
CA TRP A 265 16.85 3.00 22.29
C TRP A 265 16.97 3.87 21.02
N LEU A 266 17.39 5.12 21.20
CA LEU A 266 17.69 6.07 20.12
C LEU A 266 19.20 6.32 20.07
N VAL A 267 19.76 6.38 18.88
CA VAL A 267 21.16 6.78 18.66
C VAL A 267 21.16 7.98 17.72
N LEU A 268 21.70 9.10 18.24
CA LEU A 268 22.04 10.29 17.46
C LEU A 268 23.46 10.14 16.90
N PRO A 269 23.83 10.87 15.84
CA PRO A 269 25.22 10.94 15.38
C PRO A 269 26.16 11.41 16.51
N GLU A 270 27.42 10.97 16.52
CA GLU A 270 28.35 11.18 17.65
C GLU A 270 28.54 12.66 18.02
N ASP A 271 28.47 13.57 17.04
CA ASP A 271 28.65 15.01 17.22
C ASP A 271 27.31 15.79 17.35
N VAL A 272 26.18 15.10 17.54
CA VAL A 272 24.85 15.70 17.56
C VAL A 272 24.18 15.46 18.90
N THR A 273 23.87 16.54 19.61
CA THR A 273 23.08 16.50 20.85
C THR A 273 21.58 16.48 20.59
N ALA A 274 20.78 16.25 21.64
CA ALA A 274 19.33 16.36 21.56
C ALA A 274 18.87 17.78 21.16
N ASP A 275 19.54 18.83 21.65
CA ASP A 275 19.26 20.22 21.27
C ASP A 275 19.61 20.48 19.79
N ASP A 276 20.76 19.99 19.31
CA ASP A 276 21.14 20.10 17.89
C ASP A 276 20.07 19.47 16.98
N ALA A 277 19.53 18.31 17.38
CA ALA A 277 18.45 17.65 16.67
C ALA A 277 17.16 18.50 16.62
N LEU A 278 16.86 19.27 17.68
CA LEU A 278 15.73 20.19 17.72
C LEU A 278 15.96 21.47 16.91
N MET A 279 17.21 21.84 16.66
CA MET A 279 17.57 22.99 15.81
C MET A 279 17.73 22.60 14.33
N SER A 280 17.69 21.30 14.02
CA SER A 280 17.84 20.78 12.65
C SER A 280 16.75 21.29 11.70
N ARG A 281 17.15 21.56 10.47
CA ARG A 281 16.30 22.15 9.43
C ARG A 281 15.92 21.12 8.36
N PRO A 282 14.87 21.36 7.56
CA PRO A 282 14.52 20.47 6.45
C PRO A 282 15.65 20.23 5.45
N GLU A 283 16.52 21.23 5.23
CA GLU A 283 17.67 21.14 4.34
C GLU A 283 18.81 20.30 4.92
N GLU A 284 18.87 20.19 6.25
CA GLU A 284 19.89 19.44 6.99
C GLU A 284 19.22 18.68 8.15
N PRO A 285 18.46 17.61 7.83
CA PRO A 285 17.75 16.85 8.83
C PRO A 285 18.71 15.97 9.63
N THR A 286 18.44 15.80 10.92
CA THR A 286 19.19 14.85 11.75
C THR A 286 18.82 13.43 11.37
N GLN A 287 19.83 12.62 11.01
CA GLN A 287 19.68 11.18 10.86
C GLN A 287 19.68 10.53 12.24
N ILE A 288 18.60 9.83 12.57
CA ILE A 288 18.47 9.01 13.78
C ILE A 288 18.65 7.53 13.46
N THR A 289 19.09 6.77 14.45
CA THR A 289 19.12 5.30 14.41
C THR A 289 18.33 4.72 15.58
N VAL A 290 17.50 3.73 15.31
CA VAL A 290 16.80 2.90 16.30
C VAL A 290 17.37 1.49 16.17
N PRO A 291 18.30 1.06 17.06
CA PRO A 291 19.04 -0.18 16.89
C PRO A 291 18.15 -1.43 16.76
N THR A 292 17.04 -1.47 17.49
CA THR A 292 16.08 -2.59 17.46
C THR A 292 15.33 -2.74 16.13
N LEU A 293 15.36 -1.71 15.28
CA LEU A 293 14.75 -1.70 13.95
C LEU A 293 15.79 -1.91 12.83
N ILE A 294 17.08 -1.97 13.17
CA ILE A 294 18.12 -2.31 12.20
C ILE A 294 17.81 -3.70 11.65
N PRO A 295 17.94 -3.95 10.33
CA PRO A 295 17.47 -5.19 9.74
C PRO A 295 18.41 -6.38 10.03
N THR A 296 18.56 -6.76 11.30
CA THR A 296 19.10 -8.04 11.75
C THR A 296 18.00 -9.10 11.63
N GLN A 297 18.37 -10.37 11.42
CA GLN A 297 17.37 -11.45 11.40
C GLN A 297 17.03 -11.82 12.84
N PRO A 298 15.74 -11.82 13.26
CA PRO A 298 14.51 -11.52 12.51
C PRO A 298 14.05 -10.03 12.56
N ARG A 299 13.51 -9.51 11.44
CA ARG A 299 13.05 -8.10 11.30
C ARG A 299 11.68 -7.87 11.96
N PRO A 300 11.44 -6.74 12.66
CA PRO A 300 10.13 -6.41 13.24
C PRO A 300 9.04 -6.14 12.20
N PHE A 301 9.40 -5.55 11.05
CA PHE A 301 8.44 -5.14 10.02
C PHE A 301 8.85 -5.58 8.61
N PHE A 302 7.87 -6.05 7.84
CA PHE A 302 8.03 -6.48 6.46
C PHE A 302 7.15 -5.62 5.53
N PHE A 303 7.51 -4.36 5.34
CA PHE A 303 6.84 -3.49 4.36
C PHE A 303 7.81 -2.55 3.63
N GLY A 304 7.49 -2.24 2.37
CA GLY A 304 8.34 -1.44 1.47
C GLY A 304 8.28 0.08 1.69
N LYS A 305 9.04 0.83 0.88
CA LYS A 305 9.17 2.30 0.94
C LYS A 305 7.80 3.01 0.91
N VAL A 306 6.91 2.57 0.01
CA VAL A 306 5.58 3.18 -0.19
C VAL A 306 4.70 3.02 1.05
N THR A 307 4.58 1.79 1.57
CA THR A 307 3.80 1.52 2.78
C THR A 307 4.36 2.28 3.97
N ARG A 308 5.68 2.30 4.18
CA ARG A 308 6.31 3.09 5.25
C ARG A 308 5.94 4.57 5.16
N ALA A 309 6.05 5.17 3.97
CA ALA A 309 5.72 6.57 3.76
C ALA A 309 4.22 6.86 4.03
N ARG A 310 3.32 5.96 3.61
CA ARG A 310 1.88 6.06 3.88
C ARG A 310 1.56 5.97 5.37
N LEU A 311 2.16 5.03 6.10
CA LEU A 311 1.97 4.90 7.54
C LEU A 311 2.49 6.12 8.31
N SER A 312 3.70 6.58 7.99
CA SER A 312 4.29 7.78 8.60
C SER A 312 3.44 9.02 8.33
N GLY A 313 3.00 9.23 7.08
CA GLY A 313 2.14 10.36 6.72
C GLY A 313 0.73 10.28 7.34
N TRP A 314 0.18 9.08 7.50
CA TRP A 314 -1.08 8.85 8.20
C TRP A 314 -0.97 9.22 9.69
N ALA A 315 0.04 8.70 10.38
CA ALA A 315 0.26 9.01 11.80
C ALA A 315 0.48 10.51 12.02
N GLN A 316 1.27 11.16 11.14
CA GLN A 316 1.46 12.62 11.17
C GLN A 316 0.14 13.38 11.05
N LYS A 317 -0.76 12.95 10.17
CA LYS A 317 -2.08 13.59 9.99
C LYS A 317 -3.00 13.38 11.18
N VAL A 318 -2.96 12.21 11.82
CA VAL A 318 -3.75 11.91 13.01
C VAL A 318 -3.26 12.71 14.22
N VAL A 319 -1.97 12.59 14.56
CA VAL A 319 -1.34 13.30 15.69
C VAL A 319 -1.43 14.82 15.48
N GLY A 320 -1.26 15.26 14.24
CA GLY A 320 -1.37 16.65 13.82
C GLY A 320 -2.79 17.10 13.46
N ASP A 321 -3.86 16.41 13.89
CA ASP A 321 -5.22 16.85 13.55
C ASP A 321 -5.49 18.27 14.06
N ARG A 322 -6.12 19.09 13.21
CA ARG A 322 -6.33 20.52 13.50
C ARG A 322 -7.16 20.73 14.78
N LYS A 323 -8.17 19.90 15.04
CA LYS A 323 -9.01 20.06 16.24
C LYS A 323 -8.29 19.59 17.50
N LEU A 324 -7.53 18.49 17.42
CA LEU A 324 -6.66 18.04 18.51
C LEU A 324 -5.65 19.12 18.91
N ARG A 325 -4.97 19.74 17.92
CA ARG A 325 -4.04 20.85 18.19
C ARG A 325 -4.74 22.07 18.80
N LYS A 326 -5.89 22.49 18.26
CA LYS A 326 -6.65 23.64 18.79
C LYS A 326 -7.10 23.43 20.23
N LYS A 327 -7.44 22.20 20.59
CA LYS A 327 -7.82 21.81 21.95
C LYS A 327 -6.63 21.51 22.85
N LYS A 328 -5.39 21.71 22.37
CA LYS A 328 -4.14 21.41 23.09
C LYS A 328 -4.10 19.98 23.62
N ALA A 329 -4.62 19.04 22.84
CA ALA A 329 -4.59 17.62 23.19
C ALA A 329 -3.14 17.17 23.44
N GLY A 330 -2.90 16.60 24.63
CA GLY A 330 -1.60 16.10 25.05
C GLY A 330 -1.21 14.79 24.36
N PRO A 331 0.01 14.28 24.60
CA PRO A 331 0.54 13.09 23.94
C PRO A 331 -0.37 11.86 24.07
N ALA A 332 -0.89 11.59 25.27
CA ALA A 332 -1.77 10.46 25.53
C ALA A 332 -3.07 10.52 24.72
N THR A 333 -3.71 11.70 24.63
CA THR A 333 -4.91 11.89 23.80
C THR A 333 -4.61 11.71 22.31
N ARG A 334 -3.45 12.16 21.84
CA ARG A 334 -3.02 11.96 20.45
C ARG A 334 -2.72 10.49 20.16
N LEU A 335 -2.09 9.77 21.09
CA LEU A 335 -1.90 8.32 21.00
C LEU A 335 -3.26 7.59 20.94
N LEU A 336 -4.23 7.99 21.78
CA LEU A 336 -5.58 7.43 21.75
C LEU A 336 -6.26 7.69 20.39
N ALA A 337 -6.07 8.87 19.80
CA ALA A 337 -6.56 9.17 18.47
C ALA A 337 -5.97 8.24 17.39
N VAL A 338 -4.64 8.00 17.43
CA VAL A 338 -3.97 7.04 16.54
C VAL A 338 -4.52 5.64 16.72
N TYR A 339 -4.65 5.18 17.97
CA TYR A 339 -5.10 3.83 18.29
C TYR A 339 -6.54 3.58 17.83
N THR A 340 -7.46 4.51 18.13
CA THR A 340 -8.87 4.44 17.71
C THR A 340 -9.02 4.52 16.19
N ALA A 341 -8.22 5.34 15.50
CA ALA A 341 -8.22 5.37 14.03
C ALA A 341 -7.79 4.03 13.42
N ALA A 342 -6.74 3.39 13.96
CA ALA A 342 -6.25 2.11 13.46
C ALA A 342 -7.20 0.92 13.74
N HIS A 343 -8.02 1.04 14.79
CA HIS A 343 -8.92 -0.01 15.27
C HIS A 343 -10.39 0.39 15.12
N SER A 344 -10.75 0.82 13.92
CA SER A 344 -12.12 1.17 13.54
C SER A 344 -12.59 0.31 12.37
N ARG A 345 -13.85 -0.14 12.47
CA ARG A 345 -14.59 -0.80 11.39
C ARG A 345 -14.91 0.20 10.28
N PRO A 346 -15.31 -0.25 9.07
CA PRO A 346 -15.70 0.64 7.98
C PRO A 346 -16.72 1.70 8.38
N GLU A 347 -17.68 1.38 9.25
CA GLU A 347 -18.75 2.31 9.68
C GLU A 347 -18.26 3.33 10.72
N GLY A 348 -17.01 3.18 11.20
CA GLY A 348 -16.39 4.01 12.22
C GLY A 348 -16.44 3.46 13.64
N HIS A 349 -17.17 2.37 13.89
CA HIS A 349 -17.26 1.75 15.20
C HIS A 349 -15.90 1.20 15.63
N LEU A 350 -15.54 1.44 16.89
CA LEU A 350 -14.30 0.90 17.47
C LEU A 350 -14.43 -0.61 17.67
N GLY A 351 -13.36 -1.35 17.40
CA GLY A 351 -13.35 -2.80 17.57
C GLY A 351 -11.95 -3.41 17.57
N GLY A 352 -11.78 -4.54 18.24
CA GLY A 352 -10.53 -5.31 18.23
C GLY A 352 -10.29 -6.07 16.92
N CYS A 353 -9.07 -6.59 16.75
CA CYS A 353 -8.78 -7.61 15.74
C CYS A 353 -9.38 -8.96 16.18
N GLY A 354 -10.46 -9.41 15.53
CA GLY A 354 -11.18 -10.65 15.85
C GLY A 354 -12.71 -10.48 15.74
N GLU A 355 -13.44 -11.58 15.58
CA GLU A 355 -14.92 -11.55 15.49
C GLU A 355 -15.58 -11.18 16.84
N GLU A 356 -16.70 -10.45 16.73
CA GLU A 356 -17.70 -10.14 17.78
C GLU A 356 -17.28 -9.35 19.03
N GLY A 357 -16.08 -8.78 19.08
CA GLY A 357 -15.73 -7.84 20.16
C GLY A 357 -16.48 -6.50 20.05
N ASP A 358 -17.25 -6.14 21.08
CA ASP A 358 -17.84 -4.82 21.28
C ASP A 358 -16.82 -3.88 21.95
N GLY A 359 -16.16 -3.04 21.15
CA GLY A 359 -15.16 -2.07 21.60
C GLY A 359 -13.73 -2.61 21.75
N LEU A 360 -12.85 -1.72 22.26
CA LEU A 360 -11.42 -1.97 22.49
C LEU A 360 -11.19 -2.32 23.97
N ALA A 361 -10.31 -3.27 24.27
CA ALA A 361 -9.96 -3.58 25.66
C ALA A 361 -9.23 -2.40 26.31
N LEU A 362 -9.72 -1.90 27.47
CA LEU A 362 -9.21 -0.69 28.09
C LEU A 362 -7.77 -0.84 28.58
N ASP A 363 -7.42 -1.99 29.12
CA ASP A 363 -6.06 -2.32 29.56
C ASP A 363 -5.04 -2.22 28.41
N VAL A 364 -5.39 -2.72 27.22
CA VAL A 364 -4.56 -2.65 26.03
C VAL A 364 -4.42 -1.21 25.53
N VAL A 365 -5.53 -0.47 25.48
CA VAL A 365 -5.55 0.95 25.08
C VAL A 365 -4.71 1.79 26.04
N ALA A 366 -4.91 1.63 27.35
CA ALA A 366 -4.19 2.35 28.39
C ALA A 366 -2.69 2.08 28.32
N SER A 367 -2.31 0.80 28.20
CA SER A 367 -0.92 0.36 28.02
C SER A 367 -0.26 1.01 26.80
N PHE A 368 -0.96 1.10 25.67
CA PHE A 368 -0.44 1.76 24.48
C PHE A 368 -0.30 3.28 24.66
N CYS A 369 -1.26 3.92 25.32
CA CYS A 369 -1.28 5.36 25.54
C CYS A 369 -0.34 5.84 26.65
N GLY A 370 0.29 4.95 27.41
CA GLY A 370 1.08 5.32 28.59
C GLY A 370 0.19 5.84 29.73
N LEU A 371 -1.02 5.28 29.86
CA LEU A 371 -2.03 5.65 30.85
C LEU A 371 -2.34 4.46 31.76
N ARG A 372 -3.00 4.75 32.88
CA ARG A 372 -3.73 3.73 33.64
C ARG A 372 -5.14 3.57 33.05
N PRO A 373 -5.77 2.39 33.15
CA PRO A 373 -7.12 2.16 32.60
C PRO A 373 -8.16 3.19 33.07
N GLU A 374 -8.09 3.62 34.33
CA GLU A 374 -9.00 4.60 34.92
C GLU A 374 -8.88 6.00 34.29
N ASP A 375 -7.72 6.35 33.73
CA ASP A 375 -7.46 7.67 33.16
C ASP A 375 -7.91 7.76 31.68
N VAL A 376 -8.26 6.62 31.05
CA VAL A 376 -8.69 6.58 29.64
C VAL A 376 -9.98 7.37 29.42
N ALA A 377 -10.91 7.33 30.37
CA ALA A 377 -12.21 8.01 30.26
C ALA A 377 -12.08 9.53 30.06
N GLU A 378 -11.13 10.16 30.76
CA GLU A 378 -10.83 11.60 30.59
C GLU A 378 -10.40 11.89 29.15
N HIS A 379 -9.55 11.04 28.59
CA HIS A 379 -8.97 11.24 27.27
C HIS A 379 -9.98 10.94 26.15
N VAL A 380 -10.90 10.01 26.38
CA VAL A 380 -12.08 9.79 25.52
C VAL A 380 -12.94 11.06 25.51
N GLY A 381 -13.20 11.67 26.67
CA GLY A 381 -13.90 12.96 26.75
C GLY A 381 -13.22 14.07 25.96
N LEU A 382 -11.88 14.15 25.98
CA LEU A 382 -11.11 15.09 25.16
C LEU A 382 -11.26 14.82 23.65
N LEU A 383 -11.32 13.56 23.24
CA LEU A 383 -11.58 13.18 21.84
C LEU A 383 -13.00 13.53 21.40
N VAL A 384 -14.01 13.31 22.26
CA VAL A 384 -15.39 13.73 21.99
C VAL A 384 -15.46 15.26 21.86
N ALA A 385 -14.86 16.01 22.79
CA ALA A 385 -14.83 17.48 22.76
C ALA A 385 -14.06 18.05 21.55
N ALA A 386 -13.13 17.28 20.98
CA ALA A 386 -12.44 17.60 19.73
C ALA A 386 -13.22 17.20 18.47
N GLY A 387 -14.41 16.59 18.60
CA GLY A 387 -15.17 16.03 17.48
C GLY A 387 -14.36 14.99 16.73
N TRP A 388 -13.71 14.10 17.50
CA TRP A 388 -13.00 12.93 17.02
C TRP A 388 -13.88 11.69 17.14
N LEU A 389 -14.38 11.43 18.35
CA LEU A 389 -15.39 10.43 18.66
C LEU A 389 -16.79 11.07 18.73
N ALA A 390 -17.81 10.27 18.43
CA ALA A 390 -19.20 10.62 18.66
C ALA A 390 -19.52 10.68 20.17
N GLU A 391 -20.61 11.36 20.54
CA GLU A 391 -20.93 11.69 21.94
C GLU A 391 -21.26 10.46 22.79
N GLU A 392 -21.61 9.34 22.14
CA GLU A 392 -21.97 8.08 22.79
C GLU A 392 -20.75 7.23 23.20
N ALA A 393 -19.53 7.76 23.09
CA ALA A 393 -18.33 7.01 23.47
C ALA A 393 -18.28 6.78 25.00
N ASP A 394 -18.09 5.53 25.41
CA ASP A 394 -18.06 5.11 26.80
C ASP A 394 -16.87 4.17 27.09
N THR A 395 -16.58 4.01 28.38
CA THR A 395 -15.50 3.13 28.89
C THR A 395 -16.05 2.09 29.87
N ALA A 396 -17.33 1.74 29.75
CA ALA A 396 -17.97 0.82 30.69
C ALA A 396 -17.53 -0.64 30.46
N GLY A 397 -17.49 -1.43 31.53
CA GLY A 397 -17.23 -2.88 31.42
C GLY A 397 -15.86 -3.23 30.84
N ASP A 398 -14.83 -2.47 31.19
CA ASP A 398 -13.44 -2.67 30.76
C ASP A 398 -13.23 -2.58 29.23
N ARG A 399 -14.13 -1.88 28.55
CA ARG A 399 -14.13 -1.70 27.10
C ARG A 399 -14.34 -0.24 26.73
N LEU A 400 -13.52 0.26 25.81
CA LEU A 400 -13.76 1.51 25.10
C LEU A 400 -14.67 1.27 23.90
N ARG A 401 -15.90 1.74 23.99
CA ARG A 401 -16.87 1.76 22.90
C ARG A 401 -17.02 3.17 22.35
N GLY A 402 -17.37 3.26 21.09
CA GLY A 402 -17.60 4.54 20.44
C GLY A 402 -17.50 4.42 18.94
N ARG A 403 -17.66 5.56 18.28
CA ARG A 403 -17.62 5.68 16.83
C ARG A 403 -16.80 6.89 16.43
N LEU A 404 -15.94 6.73 15.43
CA LEU A 404 -15.28 7.86 14.78
C LEU A 404 -16.33 8.75 14.09
N THR A 405 -16.21 10.06 14.25
CA THR A 405 -17.06 11.03 13.53
C THR A 405 -16.78 11.00 12.02
N GLU A 406 -17.75 11.42 11.20
CA GLU A 406 -17.62 11.47 9.73
C GLU A 406 -16.36 12.20 9.24
N ARG A 407 -16.00 13.28 9.95
CA ARG A 407 -14.78 14.07 9.69
C ARG A 407 -13.50 13.24 9.81
N VAL A 408 -13.48 12.27 10.70
CA VAL A 408 -12.30 11.46 11.04
C VAL A 408 -12.30 10.12 10.31
N LEU A 409 -13.44 9.66 9.79
CA LEU A 409 -13.52 8.42 9.00
C LEU A 409 -12.48 8.30 7.88
N PRO A 410 -12.09 9.35 7.14
CA PRO A 410 -11.01 9.25 6.14
C PRO A 410 -9.64 8.85 6.73
N LEU A 411 -9.42 9.08 8.03
CA LEU A 411 -8.21 8.72 8.75
C LEU A 411 -8.24 7.29 9.32
N SER A 412 -9.35 6.56 9.15
CA SER A 412 -9.47 5.21 9.70
C SER A 412 -8.61 4.20 8.91
N GLY A 413 -7.99 3.27 9.65
CA GLY A 413 -7.12 2.24 9.11
C GLY A 413 -7.85 1.00 8.57
N LEU A 414 -9.16 0.88 8.79
CA LEU A 414 -9.98 -0.31 8.51
C LEU A 414 -9.50 -1.61 9.19
N LEU A 415 -10.37 -2.19 10.03
CA LEU A 415 -10.15 -3.51 10.64
C LEU A 415 -10.19 -4.65 9.61
#